data_AF-A0A0C2IPL8-F1
#
_entry.id   AF-A0A0C2IPL8-F1
#
_cell.length_a   1.000
_cell.length_b   1.000
_cell.length_c   1.000
_cell.angle_alpha   90.00
_cell.angle_beta   90.00
_cell.angle_gamma   90.00
#
_symmetry.space_group_name_H-M   'P 1'
#
loop_
_entity.id
_entity.type
_entity.pdbx_description
1 polymer ?
#
loop_
_entity_poly.entity_id
_entity_poly.type
_entity_poly.pdbx_seq_one_letter_code
_entity_poly.pdbx_strand_id
1 'polypeptide(L)'
;MAPQRTDTYDPWGPDAWVEAGLASTLGLPKRNGTIPVSLGPDSVFQTAQQVQKALDLTFLPRTINATVTPSKVVHRPPGSSSAPQRPTNVVCCLVPGDAWCDLVGICNVRTGGFVPIDGKSIYLHIPTAFVDELTKTLTRTEEQKARDRADKQVIEKYADFWARKDEMTRAERIAWMREEIGKLEAEKEANNG
;
A
#
# COMPACT_ATOMS: atom_id res chain seq x y z
N MET A 1 -29.45 29.00 -14.48
CA MET A 1 -28.71 28.88 -13.20
C MET A 1 -28.03 27.51 -13.18
N ALA A 2 -26.72 27.47 -13.37
CA ALA A 2 -25.95 26.22 -13.27
C ALA A 2 -25.48 26.05 -11.82
N PRO A 3 -25.75 24.93 -11.14
CA PRO A 3 -25.11 24.66 -9.87
C PRO A 3 -23.62 24.35 -10.08
N GLN A 4 -22.86 24.78 -9.08
CA GLN A 4 -21.44 25.04 -9.05
C GLN A 4 -20.57 23.81 -9.32
N ARG A 5 -19.36 24.10 -9.84
CA ARG A 5 -18.23 23.17 -9.93
C ARG A 5 -18.14 22.36 -8.64
N THR A 6 -18.17 21.04 -8.75
CA THR A 6 -17.69 20.14 -7.71
C THR A 6 -16.24 20.48 -7.45
N ASP A 7 -15.93 21.04 -6.29
CA ASP A 7 -14.58 21.00 -5.73
C ASP A 7 -14.17 19.52 -5.70
N THR A 8 -13.27 19.14 -6.60
CA THR A 8 -12.59 17.86 -6.55
C THR A 8 -11.81 17.87 -5.25
N TYR A 9 -12.40 17.35 -4.18
CA TYR A 9 -11.72 17.10 -2.92
C TYR A 9 -10.64 16.06 -3.20
N ASP A 10 -9.42 16.53 -3.45
CA ASP A 10 -8.22 15.71 -3.47
C ASP A 10 -7.74 15.61 -2.01
N PRO A 11 -7.87 14.44 -1.33
CA PRO A 11 -7.38 14.29 0.03
C PRO A 11 -5.85 14.39 0.10
N TRP A 12 -5.18 14.42 -1.05
CA TRP A 12 -3.75 14.59 -1.23
C TRP A 12 -3.59 15.87 -2.03
N GLY A 13 -3.71 17.02 -1.33
CA GLY A 13 -3.34 18.31 -1.94
C GLY A 13 -2.01 18.16 -2.71
N PRO A 14 -1.80 18.90 -3.81
CA PRO A 14 -0.76 18.64 -4.82
C PRO A 14 0.64 18.34 -4.24
N ASP A 15 0.98 18.97 -3.12
CA ASP A 15 2.22 18.75 -2.38
C ASP A 15 2.39 17.31 -1.87
N ALA A 16 1.33 16.62 -1.49
CA ALA A 16 1.38 15.24 -1.03
C ALA A 16 1.75 14.26 -2.16
N TRP A 17 1.36 14.55 -3.40
CA TRP A 17 1.78 13.80 -4.59
C TRP A 17 3.24 14.06 -4.92
N VAL A 18 3.66 15.32 -4.82
CA VAL A 18 5.06 15.72 -4.98
C VAL A 18 5.94 15.02 -3.93
N GLU A 19 5.54 15.05 -2.67
CA GLU A 19 6.22 14.38 -1.56
C GLU A 19 6.37 12.87 -1.81
N ALA A 20 5.31 12.20 -2.25
CA ALA A 20 5.32 10.76 -2.52
C ALA A 20 6.19 10.38 -3.72
N GLY A 21 6.19 11.20 -4.78
CA GLY A 21 7.05 11.02 -5.95
C GLY A 21 8.53 11.16 -5.59
N LEU A 22 8.89 12.24 -4.88
CA LEU A 22 10.27 12.50 -4.45
C LEU A 22 10.78 11.42 -3.48
N ALA A 23 9.95 11.00 -2.52
CA ALA A 23 10.31 9.91 -1.61
C ALA A 23 10.60 8.60 -2.35
N SER A 24 9.81 8.30 -3.40
CA SER A 24 10.03 7.14 -4.25
C SER A 24 11.35 7.22 -5.01
N THR A 25 11.73 8.39 -5.53
CA THR A 25 13.01 8.59 -6.23
C THR A 25 14.21 8.38 -5.31
N LEU A 26 14.08 8.75 -4.03
CA LEU A 26 15.12 8.55 -3.02
C LEU A 26 15.14 7.14 -2.42
N GLY A 27 14.23 6.26 -2.85
CA GLY A 27 14.09 4.92 -2.27
C GLY A 27 13.61 4.94 -0.81
N LEU A 28 13.11 6.07 -0.31
CA LEU A 28 12.60 6.17 1.06
C LEU A 28 11.42 5.20 1.18
N PRO A 29 11.43 4.27 2.16
CA PRO A 29 10.29 3.39 2.38
C PRO A 29 9.04 4.27 2.54
N LYS A 30 8.09 4.09 1.62
CA LYS A 30 6.84 4.85 1.64
C LYS A 30 6.23 4.66 3.02
N ARG A 31 5.76 5.74 3.66
CA ARG A 31 4.80 5.57 4.77
C ARG A 31 3.53 5.07 4.10
N ASN A 32 3.42 3.75 4.04
CA ASN A 32 2.57 3.01 3.14
C ASN A 32 1.10 3.32 3.40
N GLY A 33 0.32 3.52 2.34
CA GLY A 33 -1.13 3.47 2.46
C GLY A 33 -1.55 2.15 3.11
N THR A 34 -2.64 2.17 3.86
CA THR A 34 -3.23 0.95 4.41
C THR A 34 -3.90 0.17 3.29
N ILE A 35 -3.64 -1.13 3.23
CA ILE A 35 -4.40 -2.03 2.35
C ILE A 35 -5.39 -2.82 3.20
N PRO A 36 -6.68 -2.86 2.82
CA PRO A 36 -7.67 -3.67 3.51
C PRO A 36 -7.60 -5.11 3.06
N VAL A 37 -7.41 -6.00 4.02
CA VAL A 37 -7.47 -7.45 3.87
C VAL A 37 -8.77 -7.95 4.48
N SER A 38 -9.59 -8.66 3.71
CA SER A 38 -10.86 -9.21 4.19
C SER A 38 -10.62 -10.25 5.29
N LEU A 39 -11.46 -10.19 6.32
CA LEU A 39 -11.62 -11.23 7.32
C LEU A 39 -13.00 -11.87 7.16
N GLY A 40 -13.08 -13.19 7.31
CA GLY A 40 -14.35 -13.92 7.36
C GLY A 40 -14.50 -15.02 6.31
N PRO A 41 -15.73 -15.43 5.97
CA PRO A 41 -16.02 -16.67 5.24
C PRO A 41 -15.36 -16.80 3.86
N ASP A 42 -15.18 -15.68 3.15
CA ASP A 42 -14.56 -15.65 1.82
C ASP A 42 -13.02 -15.52 1.86
N SER A 43 -12.45 -15.41 3.06
CA SER A 43 -11.02 -15.23 3.31
C SER A 43 -10.42 -16.42 4.04
N VAL A 44 -9.15 -16.74 3.78
CA VAL A 44 -8.40 -17.71 4.60
C VAL A 44 -8.12 -17.18 6.01
N PHE A 45 -8.19 -15.86 6.19
CA PHE A 45 -8.02 -15.23 7.49
C PHE A 45 -9.38 -14.94 8.12
N GLN A 46 -9.57 -15.45 9.33
CA GLN A 46 -10.74 -15.21 10.16
C GLN A 46 -10.50 -14.10 11.19
N THR A 47 -9.24 -13.87 11.57
CA THR A 47 -8.87 -12.89 12.60
C THR A 47 -7.66 -12.05 12.21
N ALA A 48 -7.53 -10.86 12.81
CA ALA A 48 -6.36 -10.00 12.63
C ALA A 48 -5.07 -10.64 13.18
N GLN A 49 -5.16 -11.50 14.19
CA GLN A 49 -4.01 -12.24 14.73
C GLN A 49 -3.45 -13.24 13.70
N GLN A 50 -4.33 -13.87 12.92
CA GLN A 50 -3.88 -14.76 11.83
C GLN A 50 -3.16 -13.97 10.74
N VAL A 51 -3.66 -12.78 10.39
CA VAL A 51 -3.00 -11.86 9.46
C VAL A 51 -1.66 -11.39 10.00
N GLN A 52 -1.60 -10.98 11.27
CA GLN A 52 -0.37 -10.57 11.94
C GLN A 52 0.70 -11.65 11.86
N LYS A 53 0.34 -12.89 12.23
CA LYS A 53 1.26 -14.02 12.22
C LYS A 53 1.70 -14.41 10.80
N ALA A 54 0.78 -14.36 9.84
CA ALA A 54 1.06 -14.77 8.46
C ALA A 54 1.97 -13.78 7.73
N LEU A 55 1.83 -12.49 8.04
CA LEU A 55 2.61 -11.40 7.45
C LEU A 55 3.77 -10.93 8.36
N ASP A 56 4.04 -11.64 9.46
CA ASP A 56 5.06 -11.33 10.46
C ASP A 56 5.03 -9.85 10.93
N LEU A 57 3.83 -9.32 11.18
CA LEU A 57 3.66 -7.92 11.56
C LEU A 57 4.00 -7.71 13.04
N THR A 58 4.82 -6.68 13.30
CA THR A 58 5.22 -6.28 14.66
C THR A 58 4.03 -5.99 15.59
N PHE A 59 2.98 -5.38 15.04
CA PHE A 59 1.78 -5.00 15.80
C PHE A 59 0.53 -5.66 15.22
N LEU A 60 -0.46 -5.88 16.09
CA LEU A 60 -1.77 -6.36 15.66
C LEU A 60 -2.42 -5.31 14.73
N PRO A 61 -2.66 -5.64 13.45
CA PRO A 61 -3.26 -4.70 12.50
C PRO A 61 -4.70 -4.33 12.89
N ARG A 62 -5.07 -3.06 12.67
CA ARG A 62 -6.37 -2.51 13.03
C ARG A 62 -7.48 -3.16 12.20
N THR A 63 -8.58 -3.53 12.85
CA THR A 63 -9.79 -4.01 12.15
C THR A 63 -10.84 -2.92 12.03
N ILE A 64 -11.54 -2.87 10.91
CA ILE A 64 -12.71 -2.01 10.69
C ILE A 64 -13.85 -2.82 10.07
N ASN A 65 -15.08 -2.37 10.31
CA ASN A 65 -16.24 -2.79 9.52
C ASN A 65 -16.41 -1.81 8.38
N ALA A 66 -16.45 -2.29 7.14
CA ALA A 66 -16.51 -1.41 5.99
C ALA A 66 -17.44 -1.92 4.89
N THR A 67 -18.10 -0.98 4.21
CA THR A 67 -19.03 -1.29 3.11
C THR A 67 -18.26 -1.42 1.80
N VAL A 68 -18.29 -2.60 1.19
CA VAL A 68 -17.66 -2.87 -0.10
C VAL A 68 -18.56 -2.41 -1.22
N THR A 69 -18.05 -1.52 -2.07
CA THR A 69 -18.68 -1.13 -3.33
C THR A 69 -18.14 -2.01 -4.46
N PRO A 70 -18.99 -2.63 -5.29
CA PRO A 70 -18.54 -3.47 -6.40
C PRO A 70 -17.66 -2.68 -7.37
N SER A 71 -16.63 -3.32 -7.92
CA SER A 71 -15.87 -2.72 -9.02
C SER A 71 -16.75 -2.65 -10.26
N LYS A 72 -16.86 -1.47 -10.88
CA LYS A 72 -17.58 -1.30 -12.16
C LYS A 72 -16.96 -2.12 -13.30
N VAL A 73 -15.71 -2.57 -13.15
CA VAL A 73 -15.00 -3.40 -14.13
C VAL A 73 -15.30 -4.87 -13.84
N VAL A 74 -16.53 -5.29 -14.12
CA VAL A 74 -16.77 -6.70 -14.46
C VAL A 74 -16.41 -6.80 -15.93
N HIS A 75 -15.20 -7.29 -16.26
CA HIS A 75 -14.97 -7.86 -17.59
C HIS A 75 -15.92 -9.05 -17.71
N ARG A 76 -17.13 -8.77 -18.18
CA ARG A 76 -18.21 -9.74 -18.25
C ARG A 76 -18.11 -10.43 -19.61
N PRO A 77 -18.02 -11.76 -19.67
CA PRO A 77 -18.27 -12.48 -20.90
C PRO A 77 -19.66 -12.06 -21.41
N PRO A 78 -19.81 -11.74 -22.71
CA PRO A 78 -21.14 -11.43 -23.26
C PRO A 78 -22.08 -12.61 -22.97
N GLY A 79 -23.13 -12.36 -22.18
CA GLY A 79 -24.14 -13.37 -21.81
C GLY A 79 -24.32 -13.64 -20.30
N SER A 80 -23.46 -13.13 -19.41
CA SER A 80 -23.66 -13.36 -17.97
C SER A 80 -24.76 -12.44 -17.40
N SER A 81 -25.94 -12.98 -17.13
CA SER A 81 -27.01 -12.34 -16.34
C SER A 81 -26.70 -12.52 -14.85
N SER A 82 -25.96 -11.59 -14.27
CA SER A 82 -25.92 -11.45 -12.80
C SER A 82 -26.47 -10.08 -12.43
N ALA A 83 -27.39 -10.06 -11.46
CA ALA A 83 -27.93 -8.84 -10.87
C ALA A 83 -26.79 -7.93 -10.37
N PRO A 84 -27.00 -6.60 -10.28
CA PRO A 84 -26.02 -5.71 -9.67
C PRO A 84 -25.62 -6.24 -8.28
N GLN A 85 -24.32 -6.46 -8.07
CA GLN A 85 -23.83 -6.86 -6.74
C GLN A 85 -24.19 -5.74 -5.75
N ARG A 86 -24.93 -6.09 -4.70
CA ARG A 86 -25.29 -5.13 -3.66
C ARG A 86 -24.05 -4.80 -2.82
N PRO A 87 -23.96 -3.58 -2.28
CA PRO A 87 -22.93 -3.27 -1.30
C PRO A 87 -22.98 -4.27 -0.14
N THR A 88 -21.83 -4.82 0.22
CA THR A 88 -21.71 -5.85 1.27
C THR A 88 -20.85 -5.32 2.39
N ASN A 89 -21.29 -5.47 3.64
CA ASN A 89 -20.47 -5.10 4.79
C ASN A 89 -19.49 -6.23 5.10
N VAL A 90 -18.21 -5.91 5.15
CA VAL A 90 -17.14 -6.86 5.48
C VAL A 90 -16.35 -6.34 6.66
N VAL A 91 -15.81 -7.26 7.45
CA VAL A 91 -14.73 -6.93 8.38
C VAL A 91 -13.44 -6.97 7.59
N CYS A 92 -12.63 -5.92 7.67
CA CYS A 92 -11.31 -5.92 7.09
C CYS A 92 -10.24 -5.51 8.09
N CYS A 93 -9.07 -6.07 7.89
CA CYS A 93 -7.85 -5.83 8.61
C CYS A 93 -6.99 -4.88 7.78
N LEU A 94 -6.57 -3.76 8.39
CA LEU A 94 -5.76 -2.75 7.75
C LEU A 94 -4.29 -3.08 7.99
N VAL A 95 -3.60 -3.53 6.94
CA VAL A 95 -2.18 -3.84 7.00
C VAL A 95 -1.36 -2.76 6.29
N PRO A 96 -0.08 -2.60 6.67
CA PRO A 96 0.84 -1.73 5.95
C PRO A 96 0.90 -2.10 4.46
N GLY A 97 0.91 -1.12 3.56
CA GLY A 97 0.89 -1.37 2.12
C GLY A 97 2.14 -2.05 1.56
N ASP A 98 3.27 -2.00 2.25
CA ASP A 98 4.45 -2.82 1.97
C ASP A 98 4.23 -4.31 2.21
N ALA A 99 3.32 -4.67 3.12
CA ALA A 99 2.93 -6.06 3.36
C ALA A 99 2.09 -6.66 2.21
N TRP A 100 1.77 -5.88 1.17
CA TRP A 100 1.11 -6.38 -0.04
C TRP A 100 1.90 -7.51 -0.70
N CYS A 101 3.21 -7.32 -0.86
CA CYS A 101 4.09 -8.30 -1.51
C CYS A 101 4.11 -9.62 -0.73
N ASP A 102 4.19 -9.55 0.60
CA ASP A 102 4.11 -10.73 1.46
C ASP A 102 2.76 -11.41 1.35
N LEU A 103 1.67 -10.65 1.33
CA LEU A 103 0.32 -11.18 1.22
C LEU A 103 0.11 -11.98 -0.06
N VAL A 104 0.51 -11.45 -1.22
CA VAL A 104 0.42 -12.19 -2.49
C VAL A 104 1.45 -13.30 -2.62
N GLY A 105 2.55 -13.21 -1.86
CA GLY A 105 3.57 -14.26 -1.78
C GLY A 105 3.13 -15.47 -0.97
N ILE A 106 2.24 -15.29 0.01
CA ILE A 106 1.74 -16.39 0.86
C ILE A 106 0.33 -16.84 0.52
N CYS A 107 -0.45 -16.01 -0.16
CA CYS A 107 -1.84 -16.30 -0.50
C CYS A 107 -2.15 -16.01 -1.97
N ASN A 108 -3.03 -16.83 -2.54
CA ASN A 108 -3.82 -16.41 -3.69
C ASN A 108 -4.76 -15.28 -3.24
N VAL A 109 -4.68 -14.12 -3.89
CA VAL A 109 -5.48 -12.95 -3.53
C VAL A 109 -6.40 -12.57 -4.67
N ARG A 110 -7.70 -12.49 -4.39
CA ARG A 110 -8.71 -11.91 -5.27
C ARG A 110 -9.04 -10.48 -4.81
N THR A 111 -9.45 -9.61 -5.73
CA THR A 111 -10.01 -8.30 -5.39
C THR A 111 -11.54 -8.38 -5.21
N GLY A 112 -12.03 -7.89 -4.07
CA GLY A 112 -13.44 -7.98 -3.65
C GLY A 112 -14.32 -6.78 -4.06
N GLY A 113 -13.71 -5.71 -4.54
CA GLY A 113 -14.35 -4.41 -4.76
C GLY A 113 -13.56 -3.30 -4.10
N PHE A 114 -14.21 -2.16 -3.82
CA PHE A 114 -13.61 -1.00 -3.18
C PHE A 114 -14.17 -0.78 -1.78
N VAL A 115 -13.31 -0.38 -0.86
CA VAL A 115 -13.65 -0.05 0.52
C VAL A 115 -13.27 1.40 0.79
N PRO A 116 -14.15 2.20 1.40
CA PRO A 116 -13.82 3.55 1.82
C PRO A 116 -12.92 3.51 3.06
N ILE A 117 -11.69 4.01 2.95
CA ILE A 117 -10.70 4.10 4.02
C ILE A 117 -10.10 5.49 3.96
N ASP A 118 -10.26 6.25 5.05
CA ASP A 118 -9.68 7.59 5.20
C ASP A 118 -9.96 8.52 3.99
N GLY A 119 -11.20 8.47 3.49
CA GLY A 119 -11.65 9.27 2.34
C GLY A 119 -11.23 8.73 0.97
N LYS A 120 -10.57 7.57 0.89
CA LYS A 120 -10.19 6.90 -0.36
C LYS A 120 -10.97 5.62 -0.61
N SER A 121 -11.23 5.33 -1.89
CA SER A 121 -11.69 4.01 -2.31
C SER A 121 -10.48 3.12 -2.60
N ILE A 122 -10.20 2.17 -1.70
CA ILE A 122 -9.06 1.23 -1.82
C ILE A 122 -9.60 -0.15 -2.17
N TYR A 123 -8.88 -0.92 -3.00
CA TYR A 123 -9.28 -2.28 -3.31
C TYR A 123 -9.29 -3.16 -2.06
N LEU A 124 -10.38 -3.89 -1.85
CA LEU A 124 -10.42 -4.97 -0.89
C LEU A 124 -9.64 -6.16 -1.43
N HIS A 125 -8.67 -6.61 -0.66
CA HIS A 125 -7.92 -7.83 -0.94
C HIS A 125 -8.54 -8.99 -0.16
N ILE A 126 -8.89 -10.05 -0.86
CA ILE A 126 -9.51 -11.26 -0.31
C ILE A 126 -8.52 -12.42 -0.53
N PRO A 127 -7.74 -12.80 0.49
CA PRO A 127 -6.90 -13.99 0.45
C PRO A 127 -7.76 -15.26 0.40
N THR A 128 -7.73 -16.03 -0.68
CA THR A 128 -8.65 -17.16 -0.91
C THR A 128 -8.05 -18.53 -0.65
N ALA A 129 -6.73 -18.67 -0.72
CA ALA A 129 -6.00 -19.90 -0.42
C ALA A 129 -4.54 -19.57 -0.09
N PHE A 130 -3.88 -20.37 0.75
CA PHE A 130 -2.43 -20.30 0.89
C PHE A 130 -1.74 -20.88 -0.35
N VAL A 131 -0.62 -20.26 -0.76
CA VAL A 131 0.26 -20.82 -1.80
C VAL A 131 1.06 -21.97 -1.18
N ASP A 132 1.09 -23.11 -1.87
CA ASP A 132 1.68 -24.38 -1.40
C ASP A 132 3.18 -24.25 -1.07
N GLU A 133 3.66 -24.96 -0.04
CA GLU A 133 4.96 -24.72 0.61
C GLU A 133 6.19 -25.03 -0.25
N LEU A 134 6.04 -25.82 -1.33
CA LEU A 134 7.15 -26.23 -2.20
C LEU A 134 7.76 -25.08 -3.02
N THR A 135 7.06 -23.97 -3.19
CA THR A 135 7.55 -22.77 -3.91
C THR A 135 8.15 -21.71 -2.97
N LYS A 136 8.07 -21.89 -1.65
CA LYS A 136 8.47 -20.87 -0.65
C LYS A 136 9.97 -20.78 -0.41
N THR A 137 10.76 -21.82 -0.71
CA THR A 137 12.08 -21.97 -0.08
C THR A 137 13.26 -21.39 -0.86
N LEU A 138 13.14 -21.09 -2.17
CA LEU A 138 14.31 -20.73 -2.98
C LEU A 138 14.35 -19.29 -3.52
N THR A 139 13.22 -18.60 -3.67
CA THR A 139 13.20 -17.21 -4.19
C THR A 139 12.96 -16.16 -3.11
N ARG A 140 12.25 -16.52 -2.03
CA ARG A 140 11.85 -15.59 -0.96
C ARG A 140 12.99 -15.12 -0.07
N THR A 141 14.09 -15.86 0.03
CA THR A 141 15.18 -15.51 0.96
C THR A 141 16.14 -14.48 0.41
N GLU A 142 16.41 -14.46 -0.90
CA GLU A 142 17.42 -13.56 -1.45
C GLU A 142 16.85 -12.19 -1.84
N GLU A 143 15.66 -12.16 -2.44
CA GLU A 143 14.99 -10.91 -2.80
C GLU A 143 14.53 -10.14 -1.55
N GLN A 144 13.99 -10.84 -0.54
CA GLN A 144 13.63 -10.21 0.73
C GLN A 144 14.86 -9.71 1.47
N LYS A 145 15.94 -10.50 1.57
CA LYS A 145 17.21 -10.02 2.16
C LYS A 145 17.84 -8.89 1.37
N ALA A 146 17.68 -8.85 0.05
CA ALA A 146 18.15 -7.74 -0.78
C ALA A 146 17.34 -6.48 -0.52
N ARG A 147 16.02 -6.61 -0.41
CA ARG A 147 15.10 -5.52 -0.07
C ARG A 147 15.34 -5.00 1.34
N ASP A 148 15.41 -5.86 2.34
CA ASP A 148 15.67 -5.49 3.73
C ASP A 148 17.04 -4.81 3.88
N ARG A 149 18.05 -5.26 3.11
CA ARG A 149 19.36 -4.59 3.06
C ARG A 149 19.28 -3.21 2.39
N ALA A 150 18.54 -3.09 1.29
CA ALA A 150 18.36 -1.81 0.60
C ALA A 150 17.58 -0.82 1.49
N ASP A 151 16.49 -1.27 2.13
CA ASP A 151 15.69 -0.47 3.05
C ASP A 151 16.53 -0.04 4.26
N LYS A 152 17.33 -0.96 4.83
CA LYS A 152 18.26 -0.63 5.92
C LYS A 152 19.30 0.41 5.49
N GLN A 153 19.91 0.26 4.32
CA GLN A 153 20.88 1.22 3.80
C GLN A 153 20.27 2.60 3.59
N VAL A 154 19.03 2.68 3.09
CA VAL A 154 18.32 3.95 2.92
C VAL A 154 17.91 4.57 4.26
N ILE A 155 17.46 3.76 5.22
CA ILE A 155 17.12 4.22 6.57
C ILE A 155 18.35 4.77 7.28
N GLU A 156 19.50 4.08 7.18
CA GLU A 156 20.77 4.54 7.75
C GLU A 156 21.28 5.80 7.05
N LYS A 157 21.22 5.84 5.71
CA LYS A 157 21.64 7.01 4.92
C LYS A 157 20.85 8.27 5.27
N TYR A 158 19.56 8.12 5.57
CA TYR A 158 18.65 9.23 5.86
C TYR A 158 18.15 9.23 7.31
N ALA A 159 18.94 8.71 8.24
CA ALA A 159 18.56 8.59 9.65
C ALA A 159 18.18 9.94 10.28
N ASP A 160 18.92 11.00 9.94
CA ASP A 160 18.65 12.36 10.42
C ASP A 160 17.31 12.93 9.91
N PHE A 161 16.97 12.61 8.66
CA PHE A 161 15.67 12.95 8.10
C PHE A 161 14.57 12.21 8.87
N TRP A 162 14.73 10.91 9.12
CA TRP A 162 13.75 10.12 9.87
C TRP A 162 13.58 10.58 11.32
N ALA A 163 14.65 11.00 11.99
CA ALA A 163 14.59 11.52 13.35
C ALA A 163 13.79 12.83 13.46
N ARG A 164 13.82 13.67 12.42
CA ARG A 164 13.19 14.99 12.41
C ARG A 164 11.88 15.06 11.61
N LYS A 165 11.54 14.00 10.88
CA LYS A 165 10.44 13.96 9.90
C LYS A 165 9.08 14.37 10.48
N ASP A 166 8.79 13.94 11.71
CA ASP A 166 7.52 14.19 12.38
C ASP A 166 7.43 15.62 12.96
N GLU A 167 8.58 16.31 13.11
CA GLU A 167 8.67 17.71 13.49
C GLU A 167 8.64 18.66 12.28
N MET A 168 8.92 18.13 11.08
CA MET A 168 8.91 18.88 9.83
C MET A 168 7.49 19.04 9.28
N THR A 169 7.21 20.20 8.72
CA THR A 169 6.07 20.42 7.84
C THR A 169 6.25 19.68 6.51
N ARG A 170 5.13 19.45 5.79
CA ARG A 170 5.17 18.82 4.47
C ARG A 170 6.05 19.61 3.48
N ALA A 171 6.00 20.94 3.51
CA ALA A 171 6.81 21.79 2.66
C ALA A 171 8.31 21.61 2.92
N GLU A 172 8.70 21.51 4.20
CA GLU A 172 10.10 21.25 4.59
C GLU A 172 10.56 19.86 4.14
N ARG A 173 9.70 18.84 4.25
CA ARG A 173 10.02 17.48 3.76
C ARG A 173 10.21 17.46 2.25
N ILE A 174 9.35 18.14 1.49
CA ILE A 174 9.47 18.26 0.03
C ILE A 174 10.76 19.00 -0.36
N ALA A 175 11.06 20.11 0.32
CA ALA A 175 12.26 20.91 0.05
C ALA A 175 13.52 20.07 0.27
N TRP A 176 13.60 19.37 1.42
CA TRP A 176 14.72 18.47 1.72
C TRP A 176 14.86 17.37 0.66
N MET A 177 13.76 16.71 0.25
CA MET A 177 13.84 15.64 -0.75
C MET A 177 14.28 16.15 -2.13
N ARG A 178 13.88 17.37 -2.52
CA ARG A 178 14.35 17.99 -3.77
C ARG A 178 15.85 18.28 -3.73
N GLU A 179 16.33 18.82 -2.61
CA GLU A 179 17.76 19.08 -2.41
C GLU A 179 18.57 17.79 -2.53
N GLU A 180 18.08 16.71 -1.91
CA GLU A 180 18.78 15.43 -1.89
C GLU A 180 18.80 14.74 -3.26
N ILE A 181 17.72 14.86 -4.04
CA ILE A 181 17.71 14.40 -5.44
C ILE A 181 18.71 15.21 -6.26
N GLY A 182 18.78 16.53 -6.06
CA GLY A 182 19.75 17.39 -6.76
C GLY A 182 21.20 17.00 -6.48
N LYS A 183 21.52 16.60 -5.24
CA LYS A 183 22.86 16.06 -4.90
C LYS A 183 23.16 14.77 -5.66
N LEU A 184 22.20 13.84 -5.73
CA LEU A 184 22.37 12.57 -6.46
C LEU A 184 22.52 12.79 -7.97
N GLU A 185 21.84 13.77 -8.55
CA GLU A 185 21.98 14.14 -9.96
C GLU A 185 23.38 14.73 -10.22
N ALA A 186 23.85 15.65 -9.37
CA ALA A 186 25.20 16.21 -9.47
C ALA A 186 26.31 15.16 -9.31
N GLU A 187 26.15 14.22 -8.37
CA GLU A 187 27.09 13.10 -8.18
C GLU A 187 27.12 12.16 -9.40
N LYS A 188 25.97 11.91 -10.05
CA LYS A 188 25.90 11.12 -11.27
C LYS A 188 26.57 11.81 -12.45
N GLU A 189 26.38 13.13 -12.58
CA GLU A 189 27.06 13.92 -13.61
C GLU A 189 28.58 13.94 -13.39
N ALA A 190 29.04 14.06 -12.14
CA ALA A 190 30.46 14.03 -11.81
C ALA A 190 31.13 12.64 -12.02
N ASN A 191 30.39 11.54 -11.89
CA ASN A 191 30.90 10.18 -12.10
C ASN A 191 30.82 9.71 -13.57
N ASN A 192 30.03 10.36 -14.41
CA ASN A 192 29.86 10.02 -15.83
C ASN A 192 30.57 10.99 -16.79
N GLY A 193 31.26 12.00 -16.27
CA GLY A 193 32.12 12.93 -17.03
C GLY A 193 33.58 12.52 -16.95
#